data_AF-A0A7C2U229-F1
#
_entry.id   AF-A0A7C2U229-F1
#
_cell.length_a   1.000
_cell.length_b   1.000
_cell.length_c   1.000
_cell.angle_alpha   90.00
_cell.angle_beta   90.00
_cell.angle_gamma   90.00
#
_symmetry.space_group_name_H-M   'P 1'
#
loop_
_entity.id
_entity.type
_entity.pdbx_description
1 polymer ?
#
loop_
_entity_poly.entity_id
_entity_poly.type
_entity_poly.pdbx_seq_one_letter_code
_entity_poly.pdbx_strand_id
1 'polypeptide(L)' 'KGQPYRVRVRPPCFTLMSGFHKMVEGDMIADIVATFGTVNMIAGELDR' A
#
# COMPACT_ATOMS: atom_id res chain seq x y z
N LYS A 1 9.58 -17.82 -29.42
CA LYS A 1 9.77 -18.36 -28.05
C LYS A 1 10.42 -17.27 -27.21
N GLY A 2 9.82 -16.88 -26.08
CA GLY A 2 10.36 -15.82 -25.24
C GLY A 2 9.33 -14.99 -24.46
N GLN A 3 8.05 -15.39 -24.45
CA GLN A 3 7.04 -14.66 -23.68
C GLN A 3 6.91 -15.32 -22.30
N PRO A 4 6.88 -14.52 -21.21
CA PRO A 4 6.75 -15.05 -19.86
C PRO A 4 5.37 -15.70 -19.69
N TYR A 5 5.35 -16.90 -19.10
CA TYR A 5 4.12 -17.65 -18.83
C TYR A 5 3.20 -16.92 -17.81
N ARG A 6 3.79 -16.21 -16.85
CA ARG A 6 3.11 -15.32 -15.90
C ARG A 6 4.13 -14.35 -15.28
N VAL A 7 3.73 -13.09 -15.10
CA VAL A 7 4.50 -12.10 -14.33
C VAL A 7 3.65 -11.64 -13.16
N ARG A 8 4.22 -11.67 -11.96
CA ARG A 8 3.63 -11.07 -10.76
C ARG A 8 4.66 -10.13 -10.15
N VAL A 9 4.30 -8.86 -10.04
CA VAL A 9 5.07 -7.88 -9.29
C VAL A 9 4.46 -7.76 -7.91
N ARG A 10 5.29 -7.77 -6.85
CA ARG A 10 4.84 -7.48 -5.49
C ARG A 10 4.99 -5.98 -5.26
N PRO A 11 3.90 -5.23 -5.09
CA PRO A 11 3.99 -3.81 -4.79
C PRO A 11 4.58 -3.60 -3.39
N PRO A 12 5.46 -2.61 -3.20
CA PRO A 12 6.04 -2.31 -1.88
C PRO A 12 4.95 -1.86 -0.88
N CYS A 13 3.93 -1.12 -1.34
CA CYS A 13 2.90 -0.57 -0.46
C CYS A 13 1.83 -1.58 -0.05
N PHE A 14 1.72 -2.74 -0.71
CA PHE A 14 0.67 -3.73 -0.43
C PHE A 14 0.74 -4.28 1.01
N THR A 15 1.95 -4.58 1.49
CA THR A 15 2.13 -5.07 2.86
C THR A 15 1.97 -3.95 3.88
N LEU A 16 2.39 -2.73 3.57
CA LEU A 16 2.24 -1.57 4.47
C LEU A 16 0.76 -1.21 4.68
N MET A 17 -0.04 -1.20 3.60
CA MET A 17 -1.48 -0.96 3.68
C MET A 17 -2.21 -2.04 4.48
N SER A 18 -1.75 -3.29 4.45
CA SER A 18 -2.33 -4.35 5.29
C SER A 18 -2.18 -4.10 6.80
N GLY A 19 -1.12 -3.39 7.21
CA GLY A 19 -0.88 -2.98 8.59
C GLY A 19 -1.44 -1.62 8.96
N PHE A 20 -1.99 -0.87 7.99
CA PHE A 20 -2.41 0.52 8.18
C PHE A 20 -3.42 0.71 9.30
N HIS A 21 -4.39 -0.19 9.45
CA HIS A 21 -5.37 -0.15 10.54
C HIS A 21 -4.72 -0.03 11.94
N LYS A 22 -3.64 -0.78 12.20
CA LYS A 22 -2.91 -0.70 13.47
C LYS A 22 -2.10 0.58 13.64
N MET A 23 -1.76 1.24 12.53
CA MET A 23 -0.99 2.49 12.53
C MET A 23 -1.86 3.72 12.79
N VAL A 24 -3.18 3.64 12.58
CA VAL A 24 -4.14 4.73 12.86
C VAL A 24 -5.08 4.43 14.04
N GLU A 25 -4.93 3.27 14.69
CA GLU A 25 -5.70 2.91 15.88
C GLU A 25 -5.34 3.81 17.06
N GLY A 26 -6.30 4.62 17.53
CA GLY A 26 -6.11 5.56 18.65
C GLY A 26 -5.74 6.99 18.23
N ASP A 27 -5.48 7.20 16.94
CA ASP A 27 -5.19 8.52 16.37
C ASP A 27 -6.46 9.29 15.97
N MET A 28 -6.31 10.56 15.63
CA MET A 28 -7.41 11.39 15.16
C MET A 28 -7.61 11.24 13.64
N ILE A 29 -8.80 11.60 13.16
CA ILE A 29 -9.13 11.57 11.71
C ILE A 29 -8.12 12.39 10.88
N ALA A 30 -7.57 13.47 11.45
CA ALA A 30 -6.56 14.30 10.80
C ALA A 30 -5.24 13.53 10.53
N ASP A 31 -4.90 12.56 11.37
CA ASP A 31 -3.64 11.82 11.28
C ASP A 31 -3.66 10.80 10.14
N ILE A 32 -4.85 10.42 9.65
CA ILE A 32 -5.01 9.52 8.50
C ILE A 32 -4.24 10.05 7.27
N VAL A 33 -4.30 11.36 7.00
CA VAL A 33 -3.64 11.96 5.84
C VAL A 33 -2.12 11.93 5.99
N ALA A 34 -1.61 12.21 7.19
CA ALA A 34 -0.18 12.17 7.48
C ALA A 34 0.37 10.74 7.38
N THR A 35 -0.31 9.78 8.02
CA THR A 35 0.09 8.35 8.01
C THR A 35 -0.04 7.74 6.61
N PHE A 36 -0.99 8.20 5.80
CA PHE A 36 -1.08 7.77 4.40
C PHE A 36 0.05 8.33 3.53
N GLY A 37 0.44 9.58 3.77
CA GLY A 37 1.57 10.22 3.11
C GLY A 37 2.92 9.57 3.43
N THR A 38 3.13 9.15 4.68
CA THR A 38 4.39 8.48 5.09
C THR A 38 4.56 7.10 4.47
N VAL A 39 3.45 6.37 4.27
CA VAL A 39 3.43 5.08 3.57
C VAL A 39 3.71 5.23 2.07
N ASN A 40 3.67 6.45 1.52
CA ASN A 40 3.88 6.76 0.11
C ASN A 40 3.00 5.90 -0.82
N MET A 41 1.77 5.63 -0.40
CA MET A 41 0.86 4.78 -1.15
C MET A 41 0.39 5.46 -2.43
N ILE A 42 0.62 4.81 -3.57
CA ILE A 42 0.09 5.22 -4.87
C ILE A 42 -1.06 4.27 -5.22
N ALA A 43 -2.24 4.82 -5.55
CA ALA A 43 -3.44 4.03 -5.80
C ALA A 43 -3.26 2.90 -6.84
N GLY A 44 -2.44 3.14 -7.88
CA GLY A 44 -2.15 2.15 -8.92
C GLY A 44 -1.30 0.96 -8.48
N GLU A 45 -0.69 1.00 -7.29
CA GLU A 45 0.04 -0.14 -6.72
C GLU A 45 -0.90 -1.18 -6.07
N LEU A 46 -2.06 -0.75 -5.54
CA LEU A 46 -2.97 -1.63 -4.80
C LEU A 46 -4.07 -2.25 -5.68
N ASP A 47 -4.35 -1.65 -6.85
CA ASP A 47 -5.41 -2.03 -7.78
C ASP A 47 -4.99 -3.13 -8.79
N ARG A 48 -3.96 -3.93 -8.47
CA ARG A 48 -3.35 -4.91 -9.40
C ARG A 48 -3.38 -6.35 -8.91
#